data_AF-A0A9P0HW12-F1
#
_entry.id   AF-A0A9P0HW12-F1
#
_cell.length_a   1.000
_cell.length_b   1.000
_cell.length_c   1.000
_cell.angle_alpha   90.00
_cell.angle_beta   90.00
_cell.angle_gamma   90.00
#
_symmetry.space_group_name_H-M   'P 1'
#
loop_
_entity.id
_entity.type
_entity.pdbx_description
1 polymer ?
#
loop_
_entity_poly.entity_id
_entity_poly.type
_entity_poly.pdbx_seq_one_letter_code
_entity_poly.pdbx_strand_id
1 'polypeptide(L)'
;MIYATTVCKERNRAPLSYSPYIFIHGFGIYSTCRAIYSIYEWSSDEKVCIPVSCINLVGGKCLIKYNRYTYGTHCRLKHGDRWRCNQYVQTGCKAHLVLDERLNVLKKNEVHHHAPPLYLRRIDGLYAKVEKKPNLSAIPVSYLKAAYKEYIKKVSVMTRAR
;
A
#
# COMPACT_ATOMS: atom_id res chain seq x y z
N MET A 1 17.58 -9.00 -9.26
CA MET A 1 16.23 -9.35 -8.78
C MET A 1 15.23 -8.73 -9.73
N ILE A 2 14.61 -9.53 -10.59
CA ILE A 2 13.64 -9.07 -11.59
C ILE A 2 12.26 -9.18 -10.92
N TYR A 3 11.62 -8.05 -10.64
CA TYR A 3 10.25 -8.04 -10.11
C TYR A 3 9.29 -8.27 -11.27
N ALA A 4 8.57 -9.39 -11.25
CA ALA A 4 7.50 -9.66 -12.20
C ALA A 4 6.24 -8.88 -11.78
N THR A 5 5.88 -7.86 -12.53
CA THR A 5 4.60 -7.15 -12.40
C THR A 5 3.52 -7.91 -13.14
N THR A 6 2.58 -8.54 -12.42
CA THR A 6 1.39 -9.14 -13.04
C THR A 6 0.34 -8.05 -13.29
N VAL A 7 0.06 -7.81 -14.57
CA VAL A 7 -0.99 -6.89 -15.05
C VAL A 7 -2.36 -7.55 -14.88
N CYS A 8 -3.26 -6.92 -14.11
CA CYS A 8 -4.67 -7.30 -14.04
C CYS A 8 -5.41 -6.74 -15.25
N LYS A 9 -5.80 -7.59 -16.22
CA LYS A 9 -6.76 -7.22 -17.27
C LYS A 9 -8.17 -7.23 -16.69
N GLU A 10 -8.75 -6.06 -16.44
CA GLU A 10 -10.20 -5.94 -16.23
C GLU A 10 -10.91 -6.15 -17.60
N ARG A 11 -11.94 -7.02 -17.61
CA ARG A 11 -12.80 -7.25 -18.78
C ARG A 11 -13.64 -6.00 -19.03
N ASN A 12 -13.24 -5.17 -20.00
CA ASN A 12 -14.08 -4.10 -20.50
C ASN A 12 -15.32 -4.70 -21.18
N ARG A 13 -16.51 -4.39 -20.64
CA ARG A 13 -17.75 -4.44 -21.43
C ARG A 13 -17.67 -3.29 -22.42
N ALA A 14 -17.58 -3.60 -23.71
CA ALA A 14 -17.77 -2.63 -24.77
C ALA A 14 -19.23 -2.13 -24.77
N PRO A 15 -19.50 -0.82 -24.86
CA PRO A 15 -20.72 -0.34 -25.48
C PRO A 15 -20.55 -0.37 -27.01
N LEU A 16 -21.50 -1.02 -27.67
CA LEU A 16 -21.60 -1.13 -29.13
C LEU A 16 -22.00 0.22 -29.75
N SER A 17 -21.28 0.55 -30.83
CA SER A 17 -21.66 1.34 -32.01
C SER A 17 -22.22 2.77 -31.84
N TYR A 18 -21.39 3.76 -32.18
CA TYR A 18 -21.86 4.97 -32.84
C TYR A 18 -21.06 5.15 -34.14
N SER A 19 -21.77 5.15 -35.27
CA SER A 19 -21.22 5.29 -36.62
C SER A 19 -21.22 6.77 -37.02
N PRO A 20 -20.09 7.37 -37.43
CA PRO A 20 -20.10 8.72 -37.98
C PRO A 20 -20.07 8.67 -39.51
N TYR A 21 -21.25 8.74 -40.14
CA TYR A 21 -21.33 9.25 -41.51
C TYR A 21 -21.13 10.77 -41.45
N ILE A 22 -19.99 11.21 -41.97
CA ILE A 22 -19.62 12.62 -42.11
C ILE A 22 -20.38 13.20 -43.31
N PHE A 23 -21.37 14.06 -43.06
CA PHE A 23 -21.91 14.96 -44.07
C PHE A 23 -21.19 16.31 -43.95
N ILE A 24 -20.53 16.73 -45.04
CA ILE A 24 -19.84 18.02 -45.13
C ILE A 24 -20.74 19.02 -45.87
N HIS A 25 -21.26 19.99 -45.14
CA HIS A 25 -21.60 21.34 -45.60
C HIS A 25 -21.27 22.24 -44.39
N GLY A 26 -20.54 23.35 -44.43
CA GLY A 26 -20.35 24.36 -45.45
C GLY A 26 -20.65 25.71 -44.79
N PHE A 27 -19.60 26.43 -44.40
CA PHE A 27 -19.51 27.86 -44.04
C PHE A 27 -20.11 28.39 -42.71
N GLY A 28 -19.29 29.18 -42.00
CA GLY A 28 -19.73 30.08 -40.92
C GLY A 28 -18.63 30.40 -39.90
N ILE A 29 -17.71 31.30 -40.25
CA ILE A 29 -16.69 31.88 -39.35
C ILE A 29 -17.42 32.77 -38.33
N TYR A 30 -17.21 32.64 -37.01
CA TYR A 30 -16.99 33.74 -36.04
C TYR A 30 -16.74 33.19 -34.60
N SER A 31 -15.84 33.89 -33.90
CA SER A 31 -15.49 33.79 -32.47
C SER A 31 -14.33 32.85 -32.12
N THR A 32 -13.16 33.49 -32.07
CA THR A 32 -11.92 33.03 -31.48
C THR A 32 -12.05 32.97 -29.96
N CYS A 33 -12.65 31.90 -29.43
CA CYS A 33 -12.39 31.50 -28.05
C CYS A 33 -11.13 30.62 -28.04
N ARG A 34 -10.02 31.34 -27.86
CA ARG A 34 -8.71 30.86 -27.44
C ARG A 34 -8.88 29.97 -26.20
N ALA A 35 -8.92 28.67 -26.39
CA ALA A 35 -8.68 27.69 -25.33
C ALA A 35 -7.63 26.71 -25.82
N ILE A 36 -6.39 27.21 -25.85
CA ILE A 36 -5.18 26.41 -25.80
C ILE A 36 -5.24 25.65 -24.47
N TYR A 37 -5.70 24.40 -24.46
CA TYR A 37 -5.37 23.38 -23.44
C TYR A 37 -5.92 22.03 -23.92
N SER A 38 -5.39 21.51 -25.03
CA SER A 38 -5.63 20.14 -25.49
C SER A 38 -4.28 19.48 -25.74
N ILE A 39 -3.57 19.14 -24.66
CA ILE A 39 -2.44 18.18 -24.63
C ILE A 39 -2.11 17.77 -23.18
N TYR A 40 -3.12 17.50 -22.34
CA TYR A 40 -2.88 16.69 -21.13
C TYR A 40 -4.11 15.84 -20.89
N GLU A 41 -4.31 14.87 -21.79
CA GLU A 41 -5.10 13.69 -21.50
C GLU A 41 -4.27 12.87 -20.50
N TRP A 42 -4.42 13.18 -19.20
CA TRP A 42 -3.77 12.46 -18.12
C TRP A 42 -4.43 11.09 -18.04
N SER A 43 -3.89 10.13 -18.79
CA SER A 43 -4.23 8.71 -18.68
C SER A 43 -4.01 8.29 -17.23
N SER A 44 -5.10 8.30 -16.45
CA SER A 44 -5.11 8.14 -14.99
C SER A 44 -5.19 6.67 -14.56
N ASP A 45 -4.84 5.73 -15.44
CA ASP A 45 -5.16 4.31 -15.28
C ASP A 45 -3.94 3.39 -15.09
N GLU A 46 -2.76 3.94 -14.81
CA GLU A 46 -1.76 3.14 -14.09
C GLU A 46 -2.18 3.02 -12.62
N LYS A 47 -3.17 2.16 -12.36
CA LYS A 47 -3.50 1.67 -11.02
C LYS A 47 -2.23 1.05 -10.44
N VAL A 48 -1.54 1.78 -9.56
CA VAL A 48 -0.41 1.27 -8.79
C VAL A 48 -0.93 0.15 -7.87
N CYS A 49 -0.80 -1.09 -8.33
CA CYS A 49 -1.15 -2.27 -7.55
C CYS A 49 -0.07 -2.51 -6.51
N ILE A 50 -0.28 -2.04 -5.27
CA ILE A 50 0.59 -2.40 -4.15
C ILE A 50 0.49 -3.92 -3.97
N PRO A 51 1.60 -4.67 -4.09
CA PRO A 51 1.56 -6.11 -3.97
C PRO A 51 1.24 -6.52 -2.53
N VAL A 52 0.39 -7.53 -2.42
CA VAL A 52 0.14 -8.22 -1.15
C VAL A 52 1.35 -9.10 -0.83
N SER A 53 1.76 -9.15 0.44
CA SER A 53 2.84 -10.05 0.90
C SER A 53 2.38 -10.89 2.10
N CYS A 54 2.67 -12.20 2.12
CA CYS A 54 2.55 -12.98 3.36
C CYS A 54 3.78 -12.71 4.24
N ILE A 55 3.55 -12.53 5.53
CA ILE A 55 4.56 -12.50 6.57
C ILE A 55 4.31 -13.66 7.53
N ASN A 56 5.36 -14.40 7.88
CA ASN A 56 5.30 -15.46 8.86
C ASN A 56 5.73 -14.91 10.22
N LEU A 57 4.87 -15.04 11.22
CA LEU A 57 5.22 -14.67 12.58
C LEU A 57 6.05 -15.77 13.25
N VAL A 58 6.84 -15.38 14.26
CA VAL A 58 7.60 -16.35 15.10
C VAL A 58 6.68 -17.41 15.72
N GLY A 59 5.42 -17.07 16.00
CA GLY A 59 4.41 -18.02 16.48
C GLY A 59 3.75 -18.90 15.41
N GLY A 60 4.33 -19.00 14.20
CA GLY A 60 3.85 -19.87 13.11
C GLY A 60 2.64 -19.34 12.31
N LYS A 61 2.04 -18.22 12.72
CA LYS A 61 0.90 -17.62 12.01
C LYS A 61 1.36 -16.88 10.75
N CYS A 62 0.86 -17.23 9.56
CA CYS A 62 0.98 -16.35 8.37
C CYS A 62 -0.08 -15.25 8.43
N LEU A 63 0.33 -14.02 8.18
CA LEU A 63 -0.53 -12.87 8.00
C LEU A 63 -0.30 -12.26 6.62
N ILE A 64 -1.34 -11.66 6.07
CA ILE A 64 -1.23 -10.84 4.86
C ILE A 64 -0.89 -9.40 5.26
N LYS A 65 0.19 -8.85 4.71
CA LYS A 65 0.55 -7.44 4.82
C LYS A 65 0.15 -6.69 3.55
N TYR A 66 -0.64 -5.64 3.74
CA TYR A 66 -1.10 -4.75 2.68
C TYR A 66 -1.23 -3.32 3.23
N ASN A 67 -0.65 -2.34 2.53
CA ASN A 67 -0.69 -0.92 2.90
C ASN A 67 -0.35 -0.63 4.37
N ARG A 68 0.75 -1.22 4.87
CA ARG A 68 1.25 -1.16 6.27
C ARG A 68 0.40 -1.86 7.34
N TYR A 69 -0.80 -2.31 7.02
CA TYR A 69 -1.64 -3.09 7.93
C TYR A 69 -1.46 -4.59 7.70
N THR A 70 -1.86 -5.38 8.70
CA THR A 70 -1.83 -6.85 8.63
C THR A 70 -3.23 -7.43 8.80
N TYR A 71 -3.50 -8.46 8.02
CA TYR A 71 -4.78 -9.15 7.93
C TYR A 71 -4.56 -10.64 8.22
N GLY A 72 -5.46 -11.24 9.00
CA GLY A 72 -5.48 -12.66 9.27
C GLY A 72 -6.63 -13.36 8.52
N THR A 73 -6.44 -14.64 8.22
CA THR A 73 -7.46 -15.47 7.58
C THR A 73 -8.76 -15.44 8.39
N HIS A 74 -9.89 -15.31 7.69
CA HIS A 74 -11.21 -15.33 8.32
C HIS A 74 -12.05 -16.48 7.79
N CYS A 75 -12.47 -16.41 6.52
CA CYS A 75 -13.30 -17.45 5.91
C CYS A 75 -13.06 -17.54 4.40
N ARG A 76 -13.29 -18.73 3.85
CA ARG A 76 -13.30 -18.98 2.41
C ARG A 76 -14.62 -18.49 1.81
N LEU A 77 -14.54 -17.80 0.69
CA LEU A 77 -15.65 -17.39 -0.16
C LEU A 77 -15.60 -18.18 -1.47
N LYS A 78 -16.67 -18.10 -2.28
CA LYS A 78 -16.77 -18.80 -3.58
C LYS A 78 -15.62 -18.47 -4.55
N HIS A 79 -15.14 -17.22 -4.52
CA HIS A 79 -14.15 -16.70 -5.48
C HIS A 79 -12.84 -16.28 -4.82
N GLY A 80 -12.59 -16.65 -3.56
CA GLY A 80 -11.39 -16.23 -2.85
C GLY A 80 -11.52 -16.34 -1.34
N ASP A 81 -10.51 -15.88 -0.63
CA ASP A 81 -10.49 -15.86 0.83
C ASP A 81 -10.72 -14.46 1.37
N ARG A 82 -11.59 -14.36 2.38
CA ARG A 82 -11.72 -13.14 3.17
C ARG A 82 -10.66 -13.14 4.26
N TRP A 83 -9.90 -12.05 4.32
CA TRP A 83 -8.92 -11.74 5.34
C TRP A 83 -9.39 -10.50 6.10
N ARG A 84 -9.44 -10.56 7.43
CA ARG A 84 -9.85 -9.43 8.28
C ARG A 84 -8.65 -8.79 8.95
N CYS A 85 -8.74 -7.52 9.33
CA CYS A 85 -7.68 -6.86 10.09
C CYS A 85 -7.28 -7.72 11.30
N ASN A 86 -5.98 -7.96 11.47
CA ASN A 86 -5.48 -8.80 12.56
C ASN A 86 -5.73 -8.18 13.95
N GLN A 87 -6.02 -6.88 14.02
CA GLN A 87 -6.41 -6.20 15.24
C GLN A 87 -7.93 -6.23 15.52
N TYR A 88 -8.74 -6.87 14.67
CA TYR A 88 -10.21 -6.94 14.85
C TYR A 88 -10.63 -7.32 16.27
N VAL A 89 -10.00 -8.33 16.87
CA VAL A 89 -10.34 -8.80 18.22
C VAL A 89 -9.99 -7.76 19.29
N GLN A 90 -8.93 -6.97 19.10
CA GLN A 90 -8.45 -5.99 20.08
C GLN A 90 -9.13 -4.62 19.94
N THR A 91 -9.46 -4.21 18.71
CA THR A 91 -9.94 -2.85 18.40
C THR A 91 -11.33 -2.81 17.79
N GLY A 92 -11.90 -3.94 17.37
CA GLY A 92 -13.16 -3.99 16.63
C GLY A 92 -13.06 -3.58 15.15
N CYS A 93 -11.86 -3.56 14.56
CA CYS A 93 -11.61 -3.02 13.21
C CYS A 93 -12.29 -3.80 12.08
N LYS A 94 -13.17 -3.13 11.32
CA LYS A 94 -13.95 -3.75 10.23
C LYS A 94 -13.23 -3.82 8.88
N ALA A 95 -11.97 -3.36 8.81
CA ALA A 95 -11.17 -3.47 7.60
C ALA A 95 -10.93 -4.92 7.19
N HIS A 96 -11.00 -5.20 5.90
CA HIS A 96 -10.86 -6.54 5.35
C HIS A 96 -10.43 -6.51 3.88
N LEU A 97 -9.84 -7.63 3.44
CA LEU A 97 -9.47 -7.91 2.06
C LEU A 97 -10.19 -9.19 1.61
N VAL A 98 -10.45 -9.28 0.31
CA VAL A 98 -10.80 -10.53 -0.36
C VAL A 98 -9.73 -10.79 -1.40
N LEU A 99 -9.04 -11.91 -1.26
CA LEU A 99 -7.93 -12.29 -2.13
C LEU A 99 -8.32 -13.52 -2.95
N ASP A 100 -7.84 -13.61 -4.20
CA ASP A 100 -7.90 -14.85 -4.95
C ASP A 100 -6.81 -15.85 -4.48
N GLU A 101 -6.75 -17.01 -5.12
CA GLU A 101 -5.76 -18.07 -4.83
C GLU A 101 -4.32 -17.66 -5.15
N ARG A 102 -4.15 -16.62 -5.98
CA ARG A 102 -2.86 -16.04 -6.37
C ARG A 102 -2.52 -14.79 -5.55
N LEU A 103 -3.27 -14.53 -4.46
CA LEU A 103 -3.14 -13.37 -3.58
C LEU A 103 -3.40 -12.01 -4.26
N ASN A 104 -4.10 -11.99 -5.40
CA ASN A 104 -4.58 -10.74 -6.00
C ASN A 104 -5.77 -10.20 -5.21
N VAL A 105 -5.79 -8.88 -5.02
CA VAL A 105 -6.87 -8.22 -4.28
C VAL A 105 -8.11 -8.11 -5.17
N LEU A 106 -9.14 -8.90 -4.86
CA LEU A 106 -10.44 -8.85 -5.54
C LEU A 106 -11.33 -7.74 -4.98
N LYS A 107 -11.33 -7.57 -3.65
CA LYS A 107 -12.09 -6.53 -2.93
C LYS A 107 -11.31 -6.08 -1.70
N LYS A 108 -11.50 -4.83 -1.29
CA LYS A 108 -10.86 -4.28 -0.10
C LYS A 108 -11.73 -3.23 0.59
N ASN A 109 -11.69 -3.24 1.92
CA ASN A 109 -12.11 -2.15 2.77
C ASN A 109 -10.92 -1.77 3.66
N GLU A 110 -10.35 -0.59 3.40
CA GLU A 110 -9.14 -0.09 4.06
C GLU A 110 -9.44 0.95 5.15
N VAL A 111 -10.68 1.07 5.59
CA VAL A 111 -11.04 1.99 6.67
C VAL A 111 -10.64 1.38 8.01
N HIS A 112 -9.51 1.86 8.56
CA HIS A 112 -9.01 1.52 9.89
C HIS A 112 -9.23 2.69 10.84
N HIS A 113 -9.67 2.39 12.06
CA HIS A 113 -9.82 3.36 13.16
C HIS A 113 -8.72 3.21 14.22
N HIS A 114 -7.60 2.57 13.86
CA HIS A 114 -6.45 2.38 14.71
C HIS A 114 -5.15 2.53 13.93
N ALA A 115 -4.05 2.75 14.66
CA ALA A 115 -2.72 2.85 14.08
C ALA A 115 -2.23 1.49 13.52
N PRO A 116 -1.36 1.50 12.49
CA PRO A 116 -0.75 0.27 11.99
C PRO A 116 0.10 -0.44 13.05
N PRO A 117 0.01 -1.77 13.18
CA PRO A 117 0.92 -2.54 14.02
C PRO A 117 2.36 -2.51 13.51
N LEU A 118 3.32 -2.48 14.43
CA LEU A 118 4.75 -2.58 14.12
C LEU A 118 5.21 -4.03 14.22
N TYR A 119 5.96 -4.47 13.20
CA TYR A 119 6.60 -5.79 13.16
C TYR A 119 8.07 -5.62 12.84
N LEU A 120 8.92 -6.35 13.56
CA LEU A 120 10.35 -6.44 13.28
C LEU A 120 10.64 -7.75 12.55
N ARG A 121 11.34 -7.66 11.42
CA ARG A 121 11.85 -8.82 10.70
C ARG A 121 13.14 -9.28 11.37
N ARG A 122 13.19 -10.55 11.74
CA ARG A 122 14.37 -11.23 12.28
C ARG A 122 15.29 -11.71 11.15
N ILE A 123 16.49 -12.15 11.53
CA ILE A 123 17.52 -12.66 10.61
C ILE A 123 17.04 -13.93 9.89
N ASP A 124 16.26 -14.76 10.56
CA ASP A 124 15.62 -15.98 10.01
C ASP A 124 14.47 -15.69 9.03
N GLY A 125 14.11 -14.43 8.80
CA GLY A 125 13.00 -14.01 7.94
C GLY A 125 11.62 -14.02 8.62
N LEU A 126 11.53 -14.45 9.88
CA LEU A 126 10.29 -14.40 10.66
C LEU A 126 10.04 -13.01 11.22
N TYR A 127 8.78 -12.72 11.55
CA TYR A 127 8.36 -11.43 12.08
C TYR A 127 7.91 -11.53 13.54
N ALA A 128 8.36 -10.58 14.37
CA ALA A 128 7.90 -10.41 15.74
C ALA A 128 7.03 -9.15 15.85
N LYS A 129 5.85 -9.26 16.48
CA LYS A 129 4.99 -8.10 16.76
C LYS A 129 5.61 -7.29 17.89
N VAL A 130 5.71 -5.98 17.72
CA VAL A 130 6.17 -5.08 18.77
C VAL A 130 4.96 -4.65 19.59
N GLU A 131 4.85 -5.13 20.82
CA GLU A 131 3.63 -4.98 21.63
C GLU A 131 3.46 -3.60 22.26
N LYS A 132 4.53 -2.79 22.35
CA LYS A 132 4.46 -1.43 22.90
C LYS A 132 5.45 -0.52 22.16
N LYS A 133 5.10 0.76 21.99
CA LYS A 133 6.14 1.78 21.82
C LYS A 133 7.13 1.57 22.96
N PRO A 134 8.46 1.55 22.73
CA PRO A 134 9.39 1.52 23.84
C PRO A 134 8.97 2.64 24.78
N ASN A 135 8.79 2.34 26.06
CA ASN A 135 8.47 3.36 27.02
C ASN A 135 9.70 4.28 27.08
N LEU A 136 9.66 5.37 26.32
CA LEU A 136 10.77 6.31 26.23
C LEU A 136 11.07 6.91 27.61
N SER A 137 10.07 7.01 28.49
CA SER A 137 10.27 7.44 29.88
C SER A 137 10.97 6.39 30.75
N ALA A 138 10.96 5.11 30.35
CA ALA A 138 11.71 4.05 31.01
C ALA A 138 13.16 3.94 30.52
N ILE A 139 13.55 4.68 29.47
CA ILE A 139 14.95 4.76 29.05
C ILE A 139 15.62 5.81 29.94
N PRO A 140 16.62 5.46 30.77
CA PRO A 140 17.31 6.43 31.60
C PRO A 140 17.90 7.55 30.74
N VAL A 141 17.69 8.80 31.15
CA VAL A 141 18.20 9.99 30.43
C VAL A 141 19.72 9.94 30.24
N SER A 142 20.45 9.31 31.17
CA SER A 142 21.89 9.07 31.07
C SER A 142 22.26 8.27 29.81
N TYR A 143 21.46 7.26 29.46
CA TYR A 143 21.68 6.43 28.27
C TYR A 143 21.48 7.25 26.99
N LEU A 144 20.42 8.05 26.91
CA LEU A 144 20.17 8.95 25.78
C LEU A 144 21.28 9.99 25.61
N LYS A 145 21.77 10.58 26.71
CA LYS A 145 22.91 11.52 26.70
C LYS A 145 24.20 10.86 26.20
N ALA A 146 24.48 9.62 26.63
CA ALA A 146 25.64 8.87 26.17
C ALA A 146 25.56 8.56 24.66
N ALA A 147 24.43 8.04 24.20
CA ALA A 147 24.19 7.75 22.78
C ALA A 147 24.29 9.01 21.90
N TYR A 148 23.76 10.14 22.36
CA TYR A 148 23.89 11.42 21.65
C TYR A 148 25.35 11.89 21.60
N LYS A 149 26.11 11.77 22.70
CA LYS A 149 27.54 12.11 22.72
C LYS A 149 28.35 11.25 21.75
N GLU A 150 28.06 9.95 21.66
CA GLU A 150 28.67 9.05 20.67
C GLU A 150 28.32 9.45 19.22
N TYR A 151 27.05 9.77 18.97
CA TYR A 151 26.59 10.22 17.66
C TYR A 151 27.35 11.49 17.22
N ILE A 152 27.45 12.49 18.09
CA ILE A 152 28.19 13.74 17.78
C ILE A 152 29.67 13.47 17.51
N LYS A 153 30.31 12.54 18.25
CA LYS A 153 31.70 12.13 17.96
C LYS A 153 31.84 11.50 16.57
N LYS A 154 30.91 10.63 16.18
CA LYS A 154 30.94 10.00 14.84
C LYS A 154 30.77 11.03 13.73
N VAL A 155 29.82 11.95 13.89
CA VAL A 155 29.58 13.03 12.93
C VAL A 155 30.78 13.97 12.82
N SER A 156 31.41 14.34 13.94
CA SER A 156 32.56 15.27 13.95
C SER A 156 33.83 14.67 13.34
N VAL A 157 34.02 13.35 13.42
CA VAL A 157 35.09 12.64 12.70
C VAL A 157 34.81 12.65 11.20
N MET A 158 33.56 12.43 10.79
CA MET A 158 33.19 12.45 9.37
C MET A 158 33.32 13.84 8.72
N THR A 159 33.07 14.93 9.46
CA THR A 159 33.18 16.30 8.92
C THR A 159 34.61 16.83 8.85
N ARG A 160 35.56 16.25 9.59
CA ARG A 160 37.01 16.61 9.54
C ARG A 160 37.79 15.85 8.48
N ALA A 161 37.19 14.85 7.84
CA ALA A 161 37.80 14.07 6.76
C ALA A 161 37.50 14.64 5.36
N ARG A 162 37.09 15.91 5.27
CA ARG A 162 36.84 16.65 4.02
C ARG A 162 37.83 17.78 3.86
#